data_AF-A0AAU5RAT3-F1
#
_entry.id   AF-A0AAU5RAT3-F1
#
_cell.length_a   1.000
_cell.length_b   1.000
_cell.length_c   1.000
_cell.angle_alpha   90.00
_cell.angle_beta   90.00
_cell.angle_gamma   90.00
#
_symmetry.space_group_name_H-M   'P 1'
#
loop_
_entity.id
_entity.type
_entity.pdbx_description
1 polymer ?
#
loop_
_entity_poly.entity_id
_entity_poly.type
_entity_poly.pdbx_seq_one_letter_code
_entity_poly.pdbx_strand_id
1 'polypeptide(L)'
;MTALVHRVGGCGSWMSDDVSLDGQRELRTLANGMRRDRAAIQAALTTTYTSGAVEGNVTRIKLLKRQMYGRANFDLLRRRILLSP
;
A
#
# COMPACT_ATOMS: atom_id res chain seq x y z
N MET A 1 8.51 -18.17 14.64
CA MET A 1 9.11 -17.06 15.42
C MET A 1 10.58 -16.97 15.05
N THR A 2 10.91 -16.31 13.93
CA THR A 2 12.30 -15.91 13.63
C THR A 2 12.25 -14.69 12.73
N ALA A 3 12.70 -13.56 13.28
CA ALA A 3 12.77 -12.27 12.63
C ALA A 3 13.89 -12.28 11.58
N LEU A 4 13.54 -11.95 10.33
CA LEU A 4 14.50 -11.50 9.34
C LEU A 4 14.13 -10.07 8.95
N VAL A 5 14.18 -9.17 9.95
CA VAL A 5 14.14 -7.73 9.71
C VAL A 5 15.51 -7.39 9.13
N HIS A 6 15.62 -7.38 7.80
CA HIS A 6 16.77 -6.76 7.14
C HIS A 6 16.91 -5.36 7.69
N ARG A 7 18.04 -5.08 8.34
CA ARG A 7 18.39 -3.75 8.82
C ARG A 7 18.52 -2.85 7.59
N VAL A 8 17.45 -2.16 7.21
CA VAL A 8 17.47 -1.09 6.21
C VAL A 8 18.11 0.14 6.87
N GLY A 9 19.41 0.07 7.11
CA GLY A 9 20.21 1.25 7.42
C GLY A 9 20.31 2.09 6.15
N GLY A 10 19.73 3.29 6.16
CA GLY A 10 19.95 4.30 5.12
C GLY A 10 18.72 4.90 4.46
N CYS A 11 17.48 4.57 4.85
CA CYS A 11 16.29 5.15 4.21
C CYS A 11 16.15 6.67 4.42
N GLY A 12 16.88 7.28 5.35
CA GLY A 12 16.81 8.72 5.62
C GLY A 12 17.68 9.61 4.73
N SER A 13 18.81 9.10 4.21
CA SER A 13 19.82 9.94 3.55
C SER A 13 19.31 10.53 2.24
N TRP A 14 18.82 9.69 1.34
CA TRP A 14 18.25 10.07 0.03
C TRP A 14 16.93 10.86 0.11
N MET A 15 16.24 10.87 1.27
CA MET A 15 15.03 11.69 1.47
C MET A 15 15.33 13.09 2.03
N SER A 16 16.57 13.31 2.50
CA SER A 16 17.01 14.57 3.11
C SER A 16 17.73 15.48 2.12
N ASP A 17 18.16 14.96 0.97
CA ASP A 17 18.63 15.79 -0.13
C ASP A 17 17.44 16.44 -0.84
N ASP A 18 17.40 17.77 -0.83
CA ASP A 18 16.61 18.58 -1.76
C ASP A 18 17.19 18.41 -3.17
N VAL A 19 16.99 17.23 -3.75
CA VAL A 19 17.23 17.01 -5.17
C VAL A 19 16.28 17.94 -5.91
N SER A 20 16.84 18.96 -6.57
CA SER A 20 16.07 19.87 -7.41
C SER A 20 15.53 19.08 -8.60
N LEU A 21 14.29 18.58 -8.46
CA LEU A 21 13.54 17.89 -9.49
C LEU A 21 12.92 18.94 -10.44
N ASP A 22 13.77 19.82 -10.97
CA ASP A 22 13.37 20.93 -11.83
C ASP A 22 12.82 20.40 -13.16
N GLY A 23 11.55 20.71 -13.40
CA GLY A 23 10.79 20.20 -14.54
C GLY A 23 10.04 18.88 -14.31
N GLN A 24 10.30 18.13 -13.23
CA GLN A 24 9.63 16.82 -12.97
C GLN A 24 8.59 16.91 -11.84
N ARG A 25 7.41 17.45 -12.18
CA ARG A 25 6.29 17.63 -11.24
C ARG A 25 5.85 16.34 -10.54
N GLU A 26 5.77 15.24 -11.28
CA GLU A 26 5.32 13.94 -10.73
C GLU A 26 6.29 13.42 -9.66
N LEU A 27 7.60 13.52 -9.92
CA LEU A 27 8.63 13.10 -8.98
C LEU A 27 8.62 13.96 -7.71
N ARG A 28 8.40 15.28 -7.83
CA ARG A 28 8.24 16.14 -6.65
C ARG A 28 7.03 15.76 -5.82
N THR A 29 5.91 15.45 -6.48
CA THR A 29 4.67 15.06 -5.79
C THR A 29 4.85 13.73 -5.06
N LEU A 30 5.52 12.77 -5.70
CA LEU A 30 5.89 11.50 -5.07
C LEU A 30 6.81 11.69 -3.86
N ALA A 31 7.89 12.46 -4.01
CA ALA A 31 8.83 12.74 -2.92
C ALA A 31 8.15 13.44 -1.73
N ASN A 32 7.27 14.42 -2.01
CA ASN A 32 6.44 15.06 -0.98
C ASN A 32 5.47 14.08 -0.30
N GLY A 33 4.90 13.13 -1.05
CA GLY A 33 4.11 12.03 -0.49
C GLY A 33 4.93 11.16 0.47
N MET A 34 6.09 10.67 0.01
CA MET A 34 6.97 9.83 0.82
C MET A 34 7.48 10.54 2.08
N ARG A 35 7.78 11.84 2.00
CA ARG A 35 8.15 12.64 3.18
C ARG A 35 7.01 12.75 4.19
N ARG A 36 5.77 12.96 3.73
CA ARG A 36 4.58 12.97 4.60
C ARG A 36 4.35 11.61 5.27
N ASP A 37 4.56 10.52 4.53
CA ASP A 37 4.32 9.15 5.01
C ASP A 37 5.56 8.48 5.63
N ARG A 38 6.61 9.24 5.93
CA ARG A 38 7.90 8.72 6.42
C ARG A 38 7.77 7.77 7.61
N ALA A 39 6.91 8.09 8.58
CA ALA A 39 6.67 7.24 9.75
C ALA A 39 6.07 5.88 9.37
N ALA A 40 5.10 5.87 8.44
CA ALA A 40 4.49 4.64 7.95
C ALA A 40 5.48 3.79 7.15
N ILE A 41 6.29 4.41 6.30
CA ILE A 41 7.36 3.73 5.55
C ILE A 41 8.37 3.11 6.52
N GLN A 42 8.78 3.86 7.55
CA GLN A 42 9.70 3.33 8.56
C GLN A 42 9.09 2.16 9.33
N ALA A 43 7.82 2.24 9.72
CA ALA A 43 7.11 1.15 10.37
C ALA A 43 7.02 -0.10 9.46
N ALA A 44 6.72 0.10 8.17
CA ALA A 44 6.64 -0.99 7.19
C ALA A 44 7.98 -1.72 6.98
N LEU A 45 9.11 -1.04 7.12
CA LEU A 45 10.44 -1.62 6.98
C LEU A 45 10.99 -2.27 8.27
N THR A 46 10.51 -1.82 9.43
CA THR A 46 11.06 -2.24 10.74
C THR A 46 10.18 -3.25 11.45
N THR A 47 8.91 -3.34 11.07
CA THR A 47 7.92 -4.19 11.72
C THR A 47 7.64 -5.43 10.89
N THR A 48 7.24 -6.53 11.55
CA THR A 48 6.83 -7.77 10.87
C THR A 48 5.38 -7.75 10.39
N TYR A 49 4.60 -6.75 10.80
CA TYR A 49 3.21 -6.57 10.40
C TYR A 49 3.11 -5.97 8.99
N THR A 50 2.25 -6.55 8.16
CA THR A 50 2.03 -6.10 6.78
C THR A 50 0.55 -5.89 6.50
N SER A 51 0.22 -4.96 5.62
CA SER A 51 -1.15 -4.75 5.13
C SER A 51 -1.57 -5.77 4.06
N GLY A 52 -0.72 -6.73 3.70
CA GLY A 52 -0.92 -7.60 2.54
C GLY A 52 -2.21 -8.42 2.58
N ALA A 53 -2.61 -8.92 3.75
CA ALA A 53 -3.88 -9.63 3.91
C ALA A 53 -5.10 -8.71 3.68
N VAL A 54 -5.02 -7.46 4.15
CA VAL A 54 -6.07 -6.45 3.95
C VAL A 54 -6.15 -6.04 2.48
N GLU A 55 -5.02 -5.76 1.86
CA GLU A 55 -4.92 -5.40 0.44
C GLU A 55 -5.37 -6.55 -0.48
N GLY A 56 -5.04 -7.79 -0.14
CA GLY A 56 -5.52 -8.98 -0.83
C GLY A 56 -7.03 -9.11 -0.78
N ASN A 57 -7.65 -8.88 0.39
CA ASN A 57 -9.10 -8.85 0.54
C ASN A 57 -9.74 -7.75 -0.31
N VAL A 58 -9.20 -6.53 -0.28
CA VAL A 58 -9.68 -5.42 -1.12
C VAL A 58 -9.58 -5.76 -2.60
N THR A 59 -8.48 -6.39 -3.01
CA THR A 59 -8.25 -6.81 -4.41
C THR A 59 -9.26 -7.86 -4.84
N ARG A 60 -9.51 -8.87 -4.00
CA ARG A 60 -10.55 -9.90 -4.24
C ARG A 60 -11.94 -9.29 -4.38
N ILE A 61 -12.30 -8.34 -3.52
CA ILE A 61 -13.59 -7.65 -3.59
C ILE A 61 -13.71 -6.83 -4.88
N LYS A 62 -12.64 -6.10 -5.26
CA LYS A 62 -12.59 -5.34 -6.52
C LYS A 62 -12.72 -6.28 -7.73
N LEU A 63 -12.06 -7.43 -7.71
CA LEU A 63 -12.17 -8.44 -8.76
C LEU A 63 -13.61 -8.94 -8.91
N LEU A 64 -14.24 -9.29 -7.79
CA LEU A 64 -15.63 -9.75 -7.78
C LEU A 64 -16.58 -8.71 -8.38
N LYS A 65 -16.42 -7.44 -8.00
CA LYS A 65 -17.21 -6.34 -8.56
C LYS A 65 -16.98 -6.16 -10.07
N ARG A 66 -15.73 -6.34 -10.55
CA ARG A 66 -15.38 -6.27 -11.99
C ARG A 66 -15.96 -7.43 -12.79
N GLN A 67 -15.92 -8.66 -12.26
CA GLN A 67 -16.57 -9.84 -12.87
C GLN A 67 -18.09 -9.66 -13.03
N MET A 68 -18.68 -8.79 -12.21
CA MET A 68 -20.11 -8.48 -12.23
C MET A 68 -20.41 -7.18 -13.00
N TYR A 69 -19.46 -6.70 -13.80
CA TYR A 69 -19.58 -5.48 -14.60
C TYR A 69 -20.04 -4.25 -13.80
N GLY A 70 -19.61 -4.16 -12.54
CA GLY A 70 -19.97 -3.05 -11.65
C GLY A 70 -21.39 -3.08 -11.10
N ARG A 71 -22.22 -4.08 -11.45
CA ARG A 71 -23.64 -4.15 -11.03
C ARG A 71 -23.88 -4.75 -9.64
N ALA A 72 -22.80 -5.11 -8.93
CA ALA A 72 -22.92 -5.66 -7.59
C ALA A 72 -23.10 -4.54 -6.55
N ASN A 73 -24.28 -4.50 -5.92
CA ASN A 73 -24.53 -3.71 -4.72
C ASN A 73 -23.90 -4.38 -3.49
N PHE A 74 -23.95 -3.72 -2.33
CA PHE A 74 -23.31 -4.22 -1.12
C PHE A 74 -23.85 -5.58 -0.67
N ASP A 75 -25.18 -5.78 -0.69
CA ASP A 75 -25.80 -7.04 -0.28
C ASP A 75 -25.36 -8.22 -1.16
N LEU A 76 -25.25 -7.98 -2.47
CA LEU A 76 -24.83 -9.00 -3.42
C LEU A 76 -23.33 -9.34 -3.28
N LEU A 77 -22.48 -8.33 -3.06
CA LEU A 77 -21.06 -8.55 -2.73
C LEU A 77 -20.92 -9.34 -1.42
N ARG A 78 -21.67 -8.96 -0.38
CA ARG A 78 -21.66 -9.64 0.92
C ARG A 78 -22.07 -11.10 0.78
N ARG A 79 -23.16 -11.40 0.06
CA ARG A 79 -23.61 -12.77 -0.20
C ARG A 79 -22.53 -13.59 -0.91
N ARG A 80 -21.93 -13.06 -1.97
CA ARG A 80 -20.86 -13.79 -2.68
C ARG A 80 -19.60 -14.01 -1.84
N ILE A 81 -19.24 -13.05 -0.99
CA ILE A 81 -18.06 -13.17 -0.13
C ILE A 81 -18.28 -14.21 0.98
N LEU A 82 -19.48 -14.25 1.58
CA LEU A 82 -19.76 -15.11 2.73
C LEU A 82 -20.23 -16.51 2.34
N LEU A 83 -20.86 -16.68 1.17
CA LEU A 83 -21.49 -17.94 0.74
C LEU A 83 -20.69 -18.71 -0.32
N SER A 84 -19.61 -18.15 -0.84
CA SER A 84 -18.74 -18.81 -1.83
C SER A 84 -17.29 -18.73 -1.32
N PRO A 85 -16.81 -19.76 -0.61
CA PRO A 85 -15.41 -19.83 -0.15
C PRO A 85 -14.40 -19.76 -1.30
#